data_AF-A0AAU3NIT0-F1
#
_entry.id   AF-A0AAU3NIT0-F1
#
_cell.length_a   1.000
_cell.length_b   1.000
_cell.length_c   1.000
_cell.angle_alpha   90.00
_cell.angle_beta   90.00
_cell.angle_gamma   90.00
#
_symmetry.space_group_name_H-M   'P 1'
#
loop_
_entity.id
_entity.type
_entity.pdbx_description
1 polymer ?
#
loop_
_entity_poly.entity_id
_entity_poly.type
_entity_poly.pdbx_seq_one_letter_code
_entity_poly.pdbx_strand_id
1 'polypeptide(L)'
;MISFINSRPAPFGLYAFSDDAATRECLLSETTSGGITFGLPMAQFLVSELPFGGVGESGMGSYHGQHTVNALGHRRSVVAEPLPTGP
;
A
#
# COMPACT_ATOMS: atom_id res chain seq x y z
N MET A 1 -1.40 15.10 -17.99
CA MET A 1 -0.56 14.57 -16.88
C MET A 1 -1.01 13.17 -16.49
N ILE A 2 -2.23 12.98 -16.01
CA ILE A 2 -2.78 11.67 -15.62
C ILE A 2 -2.64 10.62 -16.74
N SER A 3 -3.06 10.97 -17.97
CA SER A 3 -2.91 10.08 -19.13
C SER A 3 -1.48 9.61 -19.38
N PHE A 4 -0.48 10.45 -19.12
CA PHE A 4 0.92 10.10 -19.27
C PHE A 4 1.38 9.15 -18.16
N ILE A 5 0.92 9.33 -16.92
CA ILE A 5 1.24 8.41 -15.82
C ILE A 5 0.62 7.04 -16.11
N ASN A 6 -0.66 7.01 -16.48
CA ASN A 6 -1.42 5.78 -16.69
C ASN A 6 -1.05 5.03 -17.99
N SER A 7 -0.39 5.69 -18.94
CA SER A 7 0.12 5.02 -20.15
C SER A 7 1.38 4.19 -19.91
N ARG A 8 1.80 4.01 -18.64
CA ARG A 8 3.00 3.29 -18.24
C ARG A 8 2.67 2.29 -17.14
N PRO A 9 3.53 1.29 -16.91
CA PRO A 9 3.41 0.44 -15.74
C PRO A 9 3.37 1.26 -14.45
N ALA A 10 2.56 0.79 -13.49
CA ALA A 10 2.38 1.45 -12.20
C ALA A 10 3.75 1.63 -11.51
N PRO A 11 4.14 2.88 -11.17
CA PRO A 11 5.42 3.15 -10.54
C PRO A 11 5.42 2.75 -9.05
N PHE A 12 6.61 2.50 -8.53
CA PHE A 12 6.80 2.24 -7.10
C PHE A 12 6.45 3.47 -6.24
N GLY A 13 6.89 4.66 -6.66
CA GLY A 13 6.61 5.92 -5.98
C GLY A 13 6.16 7.00 -6.96
N LEU A 14 5.10 7.72 -6.60
CA LEU A 14 4.64 8.92 -7.29
C LEU A 14 4.89 10.16 -6.41
N TYR A 15 5.57 11.16 -6.96
CA TYR A 15 5.94 12.37 -6.23
C TYR A 15 5.28 13.58 -6.87
N ALA A 16 4.41 14.25 -6.12
CA ALA A 16 3.67 15.40 -6.60
C ALA A 16 4.00 16.64 -5.76
N PHE A 17 4.07 17.80 -6.42
CA PHE A 17 4.25 19.09 -5.77
C PHE A 17 3.07 19.96 -6.17
N SER A 18 2.05 20.01 -5.30
CA SER A 18 0.86 20.82 -5.50
C SER A 18 0.15 21.05 -4.16
N ASP A 19 -0.28 22.29 -3.93
CA ASP A 19 -1.18 22.66 -2.83
C ASP A 19 -2.64 22.78 -3.30
N ASP A 20 -2.91 22.63 -4.60
CA ASP A 20 -4.27 22.63 -5.13
C ASP A 20 -4.99 21.32 -4.78
N ALA A 21 -6.07 21.43 -4.02
CA ALA A 21 -6.83 20.28 -3.52
C ALA A 21 -7.41 19.43 -4.67
N ALA A 22 -7.91 20.06 -5.74
CA ALA A 22 -8.48 19.34 -6.87
C ALA A 22 -7.43 18.50 -7.60
N THR A 23 -6.22 19.05 -7.78
CA THR A 23 -5.08 18.34 -8.37
C THR A 23 -4.65 17.15 -7.51
N ARG A 24 -4.60 17.31 -6.18
CA ARG A 24 -4.23 16.22 -5.26
C ARG A 24 -5.26 15.09 -5.31
N GLU A 25 -6.55 15.43 -5.29
CA GLU A 25 -7.64 14.45 -5.38
C GLU A 25 -7.63 13.71 -6.72
N CYS A 26 -7.41 14.42 -7.83
CA CYS A 26 -7.28 13.82 -9.15
C CYS A 26 -6.09 12.84 -9.21
N LEU A 27 -4.93 13.21 -8.66
CA LEU A 27 -3.78 12.31 -8.59
C LEU A 27 -4.06 11.05 -7.75
N LEU A 28 -4.74 11.20 -6.61
CA LEU A 28 -5.08 10.09 -5.71
C LEU A 28 -6.12 9.14 -6.31
N SER A 29 -7.12 9.67 -7.02
CA SER A 29 -8.25 8.91 -7.53
C SER A 29 -8.03 8.35 -8.94
N GLU A 30 -7.19 8.98 -9.75
CA GLU A 30 -7.01 8.63 -11.16
C GLU A 30 -5.65 8.01 -11.48
N THR A 31 -4.76 7.79 -10.51
CA THR A 31 -3.47 7.10 -10.74
C THR A 31 -3.25 5.95 -9.76
N THR A 32 -2.42 4.99 -10.17
CA THR A 32 -2.03 3.84 -9.36
C THR A 32 -0.52 3.85 -9.15
N SER A 33 -0.06 3.70 -7.91
CA SER A 33 1.35 3.59 -7.54
C SER A 33 1.51 2.83 -6.23
N GLY A 34 2.72 2.35 -5.93
CA GLY A 34 3.02 1.73 -4.62
C GLY A 34 2.84 2.69 -3.45
N GLY A 35 3.20 3.96 -3.66
CA GLY A 35 2.87 5.05 -2.74
C GLY A 35 3.00 6.42 -3.41
N ILE A 36 2.26 7.39 -2.89
CA ILE A 36 2.29 8.78 -3.35
C ILE A 36 2.67 9.71 -2.20
N THR A 37 3.56 10.68 -2.46
CA THR A 37 3.83 11.76 -1.50
C THR A 37 3.70 13.13 -2.14
N PHE A 38 3.28 14.09 -1.32
CA PHE A 38 3.15 15.48 -1.71
C PHE A 38 4.23 16.33 -1.04
N GLY A 39 5.05 17.03 -1.82
CA GLY A 39 6.03 18.01 -1.32
C GLY A 39 7.31 17.42 -0.69
N LEU A 40 7.35 16.12 -0.39
CA LEU A 40 8.51 15.47 0.21
C LEU A 40 8.77 14.09 -0.42
N PRO A 41 9.62 14.02 -1.46
CA PRO A 41 9.98 12.76 -2.10
C PRO A 41 10.60 11.79 -1.11
N MET A 42 10.37 10.49 -1.32
CA MET A 42 10.91 9.37 -0.53
C MET A 42 10.47 9.33 0.95
N ALA A 43 9.72 10.31 1.45
CA ALA A 43 9.31 10.37 2.86
C ALA A 43 8.52 9.14 3.32
N GLN A 44 7.80 8.47 2.41
CA GLN A 44 7.05 7.26 2.71
C GLN A 44 7.94 6.10 3.19
N PHE A 45 9.25 6.14 2.91
CA PHE A 45 10.22 5.17 3.45
C PHE A 45 10.51 5.38 4.94
N LEU A 46 10.39 6.62 5.44
CA LEU A 46 10.76 6.97 6.82
C LEU A 46 9.65 6.68 7.82
N VAL A 47 8.41 6.51 7.36
CA VAL A 47 7.25 6.29 8.22
C VAL A 47 6.98 4.79 8.33
N SER A 48 7.55 4.16 9.36
CA SER A 48 7.49 2.69 9.57
C SER A 48 6.08 2.11 9.78
N GLU A 49 5.08 2.95 10.00
CA GLU A 49 3.67 2.55 10.16
C GLU A 49 2.94 2.43 8.81
N LEU A 50 3.45 3.08 7.76
CA LEU A 50 2.89 3.00 6.42
C LEU A 50 3.33 1.69 5.74
N PRO A 51 2.43 1.05 4.96
CA PRO A 51 2.83 -0.06 4.12
C PRO A 51 3.81 0.44 3.05
N PHE A 52 4.95 -0.21 2.93
CA PHE A 52 5.93 0.07 1.90
C PHE A 52 6.02 -1.12 0.95
N GLY A 53 5.60 -0.92 -0.30
CA GLY A 53 5.41 -1.98 -1.28
C GLY A 53 5.01 -1.45 -2.65
N GLY A 54 5.14 -2.30 -3.66
CA GLY A 54 4.76 -1.99 -5.04
C GLY A 54 3.38 -2.53 -5.40
N VAL A 55 2.91 -2.16 -6.58
CA VAL A 55 1.69 -2.68 -7.21
C VAL A 55 1.92 -2.88 -8.71
N GLY A 56 1.39 -3.96 -9.27
CA GLY A 56 1.60 -4.33 -10.66
C GLY A 56 3.07 -4.59 -10.95
N GLU A 57 3.60 -3.99 -12.02
CA GLU A 57 5.00 -4.19 -12.44
C GLU A 57 6.02 -3.62 -11.43
N SER A 58 5.61 -2.76 -10.51
CA SER A 58 6.51 -2.28 -9.43
C SER A 58 6.62 -3.23 -8.25
N GLY A 59 5.82 -4.31 -8.21
CA GLY A 59 5.88 -5.34 -7.18
C GLY A 59 4.52 -5.77 -6.64
N MET A 60 4.56 -6.58 -5.57
CA MET A 60 3.38 -7.09 -4.89
C MET A 60 3.65 -7.23 -3.39
N GLY A 61 2.61 -7.00 -2.59
CA GLY A 61 2.69 -7.03 -1.14
C GLY A 61 3.39 -5.80 -0.58
N SER A 62 3.49 -5.75 0.75
CA SER A 62 4.09 -4.62 1.45
C SER A 62 4.69 -5.07 2.77
N TYR A 63 5.71 -4.36 3.23
CA TYR A 63 6.34 -4.54 4.53
C TYR A 63 6.44 -3.18 5.25
N HIS A 64 7.20 -3.13 6.37
CA HIS A 64 7.27 -2.11 7.43
C HIS A 64 6.37 -2.41 8.63
N GLY A 65 6.95 -2.25 9.83
CA GLY A 65 6.24 -2.42 11.11
C GLY A 65 5.36 -3.67 11.15
N GLN A 66 4.06 -3.45 11.44
CA GLN A 66 3.05 -4.52 11.49
C GLN A 66 2.82 -5.20 10.13
N HIS A 67 3.07 -4.52 9.00
CA HIS A 67 2.95 -5.11 7.66
C HIS A 67 4.00 -6.19 7.43
N THR A 68 5.20 -6.05 7.99
CA THR A 68 6.22 -7.14 7.94
C THR A 68 5.74 -8.37 8.70
N VAL A 69 5.16 -8.19 9.90
CA VAL A 69 4.60 -9.31 10.67
C VAL A 69 3.45 -9.97 9.91
N ASN A 70 2.62 -9.19 9.23
CA ASN A 70 1.55 -9.73 8.39
C ASN A 70 2.08 -10.48 7.16
N ALA A 71 3.15 -9.99 6.53
CA ALA A 71 3.73 -10.57 5.32
C ALA A 71 4.52 -11.86 5.59
N LEU A 72 5.25 -11.91 6.70
CA LEU A 72 6.13 -13.04 7.05
C LEU A 72 5.54 -13.97 8.11
N GLY A 73 4.51 -13.52 8.84
CA GLY A 73 3.85 -14.30 9.87
C GLY A 73 2.86 -15.30 9.29
N HIS A 74 2.86 -16.52 9.83
CA HIS A 74 1.88 -17.54 9.47
C HIS A 74 0.57 -17.34 10.25
N ARG A 75 -0.51 -16.99 9.55
CA ARG A 75 -1.86 -16.91 10.15
C ARG A 75 -2.50 -18.29 10.21
N ARG A 76 -2.39 -18.95 11.36
CA ARG A 76 -2.97 -20.27 11.60
C ARG A 76 -4.48 -20.17 11.83
N SER A 77 -5.27 -20.82 10.98
CA SER A 77 -6.72 -20.98 11.20
C SER A 77 -6.97 -22.06 12.26
N VAL A 78 -7.92 -21.79 13.17
CA VAL A 78 -8.36 -22.72 14.22
C VAL A 78 -9.87 -22.74 14.24
N VAL A 79 -10.46 -23.93 14.12
CA VAL A 79 -11.88 -24.19 14.31
C VAL A 79 -12.00 -25.26 15.38
N ALA A 80 -12.87 -25.06 16.36
CA ALA A 80 -13.13 -26.00 17.43
C ALA A 80 -14.64 -26.21 17.57
N GLU A 81 -15.07 -27.47 17.51
CA GLU A 81 -16.40 -27.88 17.95
C GLU A 81 -16.29 -28.30 19.43
N PRO A 82 -17.19 -27.83 20.32
CA PRO A 82 -17.23 -28.32 21.69
C PRO A 82 -17.39 -29.84 21.71
N LEU A 83 -16.53 -30.54 22.45
CA LEU A 83 -16.69 -31.99 22.64
C LEU A 83 -18.02 -32.27 23.34
N PRO A 84 -18.74 -33.34 22.98
CA PRO A 84 -19.92 -33.74 23.72
C PRO A 84 -19.53 -33.96 25.18
N THR A 85 -20.18 -33.20 26.07
CA THR A 85 -20.19 -33.56 27.47
C THR A 85 -20.99 -34.87 27.56
N GLY A 86 -20.41 -35.89 28.19
CA GLY A 86 -21.07 -37.18 28.40
C GLY A 86 -22.43 -37.02 29.11
N PRO A 87 -23.24 -38.10 29.15
CA PRO A 87 -24.67 -38.04 29.45
C PRO A 87 -25.04 -37.26 30.72
#